data_AF-A0A2G9N2L0-F1
#
_entry.id   AF-A0A2G9N2L0-F1
#
_cell.length_a   1.000
_cell.length_b   1.000
_cell.length_c   1.000
_cell.angle_alpha   90.00
_cell.angle_beta   90.00
_cell.angle_gamma   90.00
#
_symmetry.space_group_name_H-M   'P 1'
#
loop_
_entity.id
_entity.type
_entity.pdbx_description
1 polymer ?
#
loop_
_entity_poly.entity_id
_entity_poly.type
_entity_poly.pdbx_seq_one_letter_code
_entity_poly.pdbx_strand_id
1 'polypeptide(L)'
;IQTGISTIDVMNTLVRGQKLPIFSASGLPHNQLAVQIARQAKVRKAGEEFAVVFAAVGITHEEASFFMRDFEKTGALENAVLFLNLADDPSVERLITPRLALSTAEYLAYEHDMHILVLITD
;
A
#
# COMPACT_ATOMS: atom_id res chain seq x y z
N ILE A 1 6.26 12.55 -1.66
CA ILE A 1 6.08 11.32 -2.46
C ILE A 1 5.21 11.71 -3.64
N GLN A 2 5.51 11.26 -4.86
CA GLN A 2 4.62 11.51 -6.00
C GLN A 2 3.70 10.30 -6.15
N THR A 3 2.42 10.48 -5.90
CA THR A 3 1.39 9.42 -5.94
C THR A 3 0.83 9.18 -7.34
N GLY A 4 0.98 10.14 -8.25
CA GLY A 4 0.41 10.09 -9.60
C GLY A 4 -1.03 10.63 -9.67
N ILE A 5 -1.57 11.13 -8.56
CA ILE A 5 -2.93 11.64 -8.45
C ILE A 5 -2.88 13.12 -8.17
N SER A 6 -3.29 13.94 -9.14
CA SER A 6 -3.15 15.41 -9.09
C SER A 6 -3.75 16.04 -7.83
N THR A 7 -4.92 15.58 -7.39
CA THR A 7 -5.58 16.10 -6.18
C THR A 7 -4.83 15.77 -4.90
N ILE A 8 -4.09 14.67 -4.86
CA ILE A 8 -3.21 14.33 -3.73
C ILE A 8 -1.89 15.11 -3.89
N ASP A 9 -1.22 14.97 -5.03
CA ASP A 9 0.12 15.52 -5.24
C ASP A 9 0.17 17.04 -5.15
N VAL A 10 -0.86 17.76 -5.63
CA VAL A 10 -0.88 19.23 -5.69
C VAL A 10 -1.61 19.86 -4.51
N MET A 11 -2.75 19.30 -4.08
CA MET A 11 -3.60 19.94 -3.06
C MET A 11 -3.35 19.40 -1.65
N ASN A 12 -2.99 18.13 -1.51
CA ASN A 12 -2.85 17.44 -0.22
C ASN A 12 -1.59 16.56 -0.22
N THR A 13 -0.44 17.17 -0.53
CA THR A 13 0.80 16.44 -0.85
C THR A 13 1.23 15.51 0.28
N LEU A 14 1.44 14.23 -0.03
CA LEU A 14 1.99 13.26 0.90
C LEU A 14 3.50 13.46 1.08
N VAL A 15 3.91 13.75 2.33
CA VAL A 15 5.32 13.92 2.74
C VAL A 15 5.89 12.61 3.29
N ARG A 16 7.22 12.42 3.21
CA ARG A 16 7.88 11.23 3.78
C ARG A 16 7.69 11.19 5.30
N GLY A 17 7.37 10.02 5.84
CA GLY A 17 7.09 9.83 7.27
C GLY A 17 5.71 10.34 7.73
N GLN A 18 4.93 10.95 6.83
CA GLN A 18 3.57 11.40 7.14
C GLN A 18 2.59 10.22 7.15
N LYS A 19 1.59 10.31 8.03
CA LYS A 19 0.41 9.45 8.05
C LYS A 19 -0.75 10.22 7.43
N LEU A 20 -1.20 9.84 6.23
CA LEU A 20 -2.30 10.49 5.52
C LEU A 20 -3.40 9.47 5.21
N PRO A 21 -4.52 9.47 5.95
CA PRO A 21 -5.60 8.52 5.70
C PRO A 21 -6.44 8.93 4.49
N ILE A 22 -7.03 7.94 3.82
CA ILE A 22 -8.08 8.12 2.80
C ILE A 22 -9.39 7.67 3.43
N PHE A 23 -10.38 8.56 3.46
CA PHE A 23 -11.72 8.22 3.93
C PHE A 23 -12.62 7.91 2.73
N SER A 24 -13.26 6.75 2.77
CA SER A 24 -14.15 6.23 1.73
C SER A 24 -15.49 5.81 2.34
N ALA A 25 -16.39 5.29 1.50
CA ALA A 25 -17.66 4.70 1.89
C ALA A 25 -17.91 3.41 1.13
N SER A 26 -18.79 2.56 1.66
CA SER A 26 -19.18 1.30 1.00
C SER A 26 -19.65 1.54 -0.43
N GLY A 27 -19.11 0.76 -1.36
CA GLY A 27 -19.41 0.86 -2.80
C GLY A 27 -18.59 1.93 -3.55
N LEU A 28 -17.78 2.74 -2.87
CA LEU A 28 -16.83 3.64 -3.54
C LEU A 28 -15.54 2.89 -3.93
N PRO A 29 -14.83 3.35 -4.98
CA PRO A 29 -13.69 2.62 -5.54
C PRO A 29 -12.37 2.87 -4.79
N HIS A 30 -12.36 2.80 -3.45
CA HIS A 30 -11.12 3.02 -2.68
C HIS A 30 -10.06 1.96 -2.93
N ASN A 31 -10.45 0.72 -3.21
CA ASN A 31 -9.53 -0.34 -3.58
C ASN A 31 -8.78 -0.03 -4.89
N GLN A 32 -9.48 0.53 -5.89
CA GLN A 32 -8.85 0.95 -7.14
C GLN A 32 -7.88 2.13 -6.91
N LEU A 33 -8.26 3.05 -6.03
CA LEU A 33 -7.41 4.19 -5.65
C LEU A 33 -6.12 3.70 -4.95
N ALA A 34 -6.24 2.76 -4.01
CA ALA A 34 -5.11 2.18 -3.29
C ALA A 34 -4.14 1.47 -4.25
N VAL A 35 -4.64 0.68 -5.19
CA VAL A 35 -3.83 0.06 -6.25
C VAL A 35 -3.15 1.10 -7.13
N GLN A 36 -3.88 2.13 -7.54
CA GLN A 36 -3.30 3.19 -8.37
C GLN A 36 -2.13 3.88 -7.66
N ILE A 37 -2.29 4.20 -6.38
CA ILE A 37 -1.23 4.78 -5.56
C ILE A 37 -0.06 3.80 -5.46
N ALA A 38 -0.31 2.53 -5.14
CA ALA A 38 0.75 1.52 -5.02
C ALA A 38 1.58 1.39 -6.31
N ARG A 39 0.93 1.47 -7.48
CA ARG A 39 1.58 1.36 -8.79
C ARG A 39 2.34 2.62 -9.21
N GLN A 40 1.80 3.80 -8.89
CA GLN A 40 2.32 5.08 -9.40
C GLN A 40 3.25 5.78 -8.42
N ALA A 41 3.20 5.39 -7.14
CA ALA A 41 4.01 5.99 -6.09
C ALA A 41 5.50 5.87 -6.39
N LYS A 42 6.20 6.99 -6.34
CA LYS A 42 7.65 7.06 -6.51
C LYS A 42 8.27 8.25 -5.79
N VAL A 43 9.58 8.16 -5.57
CA VAL A 43 10.42 9.28 -5.17
C VAL A 43 11.01 9.97 -6.39
N ARG A 44 11.10 11.31 -6.35
CA ARG A 44 11.56 12.12 -7.50
C ARG A 44 13.08 12.16 -7.64
N LYS A 45 13.82 11.86 -6.58
CA LYS A 45 15.29 11.86 -6.60
C LYS A 45 15.78 10.53 -7.15
N ALA A 46 16.70 10.58 -8.10
CA ALA A 46 17.37 9.39 -8.63
C ALA A 46 18.35 8.84 -7.58
N GLY A 47 18.40 7.51 -7.45
CA GLY A 47 19.31 6.79 -6.54
C GLY A 47 18.76 6.51 -5.14
N GLU A 48 17.53 6.89 -4.83
CA GLU A 48 16.83 6.44 -3.61
C GLU A 48 16.00 5.20 -3.93
N GLU A 49 16.20 4.10 -3.20
CA GLU A 49 15.37 2.89 -3.32
C GLU A 49 13.98 3.15 -2.75
N PHE A 50 12.95 2.65 -3.43
CA PHE A 50 11.55 2.83 -3.03
C PHE A 50 10.79 1.52 -3.14
N ALA A 51 10.05 1.18 -2.10
CA ALA A 51 9.20 0.00 -2.07
C ALA A 51 7.85 0.29 -1.42
N VAL A 52 6.86 -0.52 -1.77
CA VAL A 52 5.50 -0.44 -1.22
C VAL A 52 5.24 -1.63 -0.33
N VAL A 53 4.74 -1.40 0.88
CA VAL A 53 4.21 -2.47 1.73
C VAL A 53 2.69 -2.33 1.76
N PHE A 54 2.01 -3.33 1.22
CA PHE A 54 0.56 -3.34 1.10
C PHE A 54 -0.05 -4.34 2.09
N ALA A 55 -0.97 -3.86 2.93
CA ALA A 55 -1.68 -4.67 3.90
C ALA A 55 -3.18 -4.58 3.62
N ALA A 56 -3.78 -5.70 3.22
CA ALA A 56 -5.22 -5.81 3.06
C ALA A 56 -5.80 -6.60 4.24
N VAL A 57 -6.86 -6.07 4.86
CA VAL A 57 -7.41 -6.62 6.11
C VAL A 57 -8.89 -6.87 5.94
N GLY A 58 -9.32 -8.13 6.00
CA GLY A 58 -10.73 -8.50 5.93
C GLY A 58 -11.34 -8.44 4.53
N ILE A 59 -10.51 -8.43 3.48
CA ILE A 59 -10.96 -8.25 2.10
C ILE A 59 -11.62 -9.51 1.53
N THR A 60 -12.47 -9.34 0.54
CA THR A 60 -13.04 -10.48 -0.19
C THR A 60 -12.00 -11.17 -1.06
N HIS A 61 -12.25 -12.44 -1.40
CA HIS A 61 -11.44 -13.19 -2.36
C HIS A 61 -11.35 -12.51 -3.73
N GLU A 62 -12.42 -11.83 -4.16
CA GLU A 62 -12.46 -11.11 -5.44
C GLU A 62 -11.52 -9.90 -5.42
N GLU A 63 -11.52 -9.14 -4.32
CA GLU A 63 -10.60 -8.01 -4.10
C GLU A 63 -9.15 -8.49 -4.03
N ALA A 64 -8.88 -9.57 -3.29
CA ALA A 64 -7.53 -10.15 -3.20
C ALA A 64 -7.02 -10.57 -4.59
N SER A 65 -7.88 -11.23 -5.37
CA SER A 65 -7.57 -11.61 -6.75
C SER A 65 -7.39 -10.40 -7.67
N PHE A 66 -8.13 -9.32 -7.44
CA PHE A 66 -7.96 -8.07 -8.18
C PHE A 66 -6.60 -7.43 -7.88
N PHE A 67 -6.22 -7.31 -6.61
CA PHE A 67 -4.93 -6.80 -6.18
C PHE A 67 -3.79 -7.58 -6.84
N MET A 68 -3.74 -8.90 -6.62
CA MET A 68 -2.68 -9.76 -7.17
C MET A 68 -2.54 -9.61 -8.69
N ARG A 69 -3.66 -9.64 -9.42
CA ARG A 69 -3.64 -9.49 -10.89
C ARG A 69 -3.14 -8.12 -11.34
N ASP A 70 -3.48 -7.02 -10.65
CA ASP A 70 -3.00 -5.70 -11.06
C ASP A 70 -1.51 -5.53 -10.76
N PHE A 71 -1.05 -6.00 -9.60
CA PHE A 71 0.36 -5.98 -9.24
C PHE A 71 1.22 -6.84 -10.19
N GLU A 72 0.73 -8.00 -10.62
CA GLU A 72 1.43 -8.87 -11.58
C GLU A 72 1.51 -8.22 -12.96
N LYS A 73 0.38 -7.69 -13.47
CA LYS A 73 0.33 -7.07 -14.80
C LYS A 73 1.24 -5.86 -14.94
N THR A 74 1.51 -5.16 -13.84
CA THR A 74 2.22 -3.88 -13.85
C THR A 74 3.70 -4.04 -13.50
N GLY A 75 4.13 -5.23 -13.09
CA GLY A 75 5.48 -5.49 -12.58
C GLY A 75 5.76 -4.83 -11.23
N ALA A 76 4.76 -4.19 -10.61
CA ALA A 76 4.90 -3.52 -9.32
C ALA A 76 5.22 -4.50 -8.18
N LEU A 77 4.94 -5.79 -8.38
CA LEU A 77 5.30 -6.88 -7.45
C LEU A 77 6.80 -6.98 -7.15
N GLU A 78 7.68 -6.58 -8.09
CA GLU A 78 9.13 -6.67 -7.87
C GLU A 78 9.62 -5.75 -6.72
N ASN A 79 8.89 -4.65 -6.47
CA ASN A 79 9.23 -3.67 -5.43
C ASN A 79 8.12 -3.54 -4.38
N ALA A 80 7.32 -4.59 -4.19
CA ALA A 80 6.21 -4.57 -3.24
C ALA A 80 6.16 -5.83 -2.36
N VAL A 81 5.82 -5.64 -1.08
CA VAL A 81 5.49 -6.73 -0.14
C VAL A 81 3.99 -6.67 0.14
N LEU A 82 3.31 -7.79 -0.07
CA LEU A 82 1.85 -7.91 0.10
C LEU A 82 1.53 -8.80 1.31
N PHE A 83 0.76 -8.26 2.25
CA PHE A 83 0.12 -9.00 3.32
C PHE A 83 -1.39 -8.98 3.07
N LEU A 84 -1.96 -10.15 2.79
CA LEU A 84 -3.38 -10.29 2.47
C LEU A 84 -4.05 -11.11 3.57
N ASN A 85 -5.04 -10.51 4.22
CA ASN A 85 -5.93 -11.20 5.14
C ASN A 85 -7.36 -11.11 4.60
N LEU A 86 -7.98 -12.26 4.41
CA LEU A 86 -9.29 -12.43 3.78
C LEU A 86 -10.43 -12.32 4.80
N ALA A 87 -11.63 -12.07 4.30
CA ALA A 87 -12.84 -11.93 5.11
C ALA A 87 -13.18 -13.19 5.92
N ASP A 88 -12.81 -14.37 5.42
CA ASP A 88 -13.01 -15.68 6.05
C ASP A 88 -11.86 -16.14 6.95
N ASP A 89 -10.75 -15.41 6.98
CA ASP A 89 -9.63 -15.69 7.89
C ASP A 89 -9.99 -15.34 9.35
N PRO A 90 -9.32 -15.96 10.34
CA PRO A 90 -9.52 -15.68 11.75
C PRO A 90 -9.41 -14.19 12.09
N SER A 91 -10.35 -13.66 12.87
CA SER A 91 -10.36 -12.23 13.22
C SER A 91 -9.10 -11.76 13.98
N VAL A 92 -8.38 -12.68 14.61
CA VAL A 92 -7.09 -12.39 15.26
C VAL A 92 -6.03 -11.97 14.24
N GLU A 93 -6.05 -12.54 13.04
CA GLU A 93 -5.09 -12.19 11.98
C GLU A 93 -5.27 -10.75 11.50
N ARG A 94 -6.49 -10.21 11.51
CA ARG A 94 -6.76 -8.79 11.20
C ARG A 94 -6.00 -7.83 12.10
N LEU A 95 -5.74 -8.22 13.35
CA LEU A 95 -4.95 -7.42 14.29
C LEU A 95 -3.45 -7.56 14.03
N ILE A 96 -3.01 -8.70 13.51
CA ILE A 96 -1.60 -9.04 13.31
C ILE A 96 -1.11 -8.50 11.96
N THR A 97 -1.92 -8.57 10.90
CA THR A 97 -1.56 -8.18 9.54
C THR A 97 -0.98 -6.76 9.44
N PRO A 98 -1.61 -5.70 10.01
CA PRO A 98 -1.02 -4.36 10.02
C PRO A 98 0.31 -4.29 10.77
N ARG A 99 0.47 -5.08 11.85
CA ARG A 99 1.71 -5.11 12.63
C ARG A 99 2.83 -5.74 11.83
N LEU A 100 2.58 -6.86 11.15
CA LEU A 100 3.56 -7.49 10.27
C LEU A 100 3.99 -6.54 9.15
N ALA A 101 3.03 -5.88 8.50
CA ALA A 101 3.30 -4.91 7.45
C ALA A 101 4.17 -3.74 7.97
N LEU A 102 3.82 -3.16 9.12
CA LEU A 102 4.60 -2.07 9.71
C LEU A 102 5.99 -2.53 10.15
N SER A 103 6.13 -3.73 10.73
CA SER A 103 7.44 -4.28 11.10
C SER A 103 8.33 -4.51 9.88
N THR A 104 7.79 -5.03 8.78
CA THR A 104 8.53 -5.15 7.52
C THR A 104 8.90 -3.78 6.97
N ALA A 105 7.99 -2.80 7.03
CA ALA A 105 8.27 -1.44 6.59
C ALA A 105 9.38 -0.76 7.41
N GLU A 106 9.37 -0.92 8.74
CA GLU A 106 10.41 -0.40 9.63
C GLU A 106 11.76 -1.05 9.35
N TYR A 107 11.80 -2.38 9.18
CA TYR A 107 13.02 -3.10 8.84
C TYR A 107 13.64 -2.61 7.52
N LEU A 108 12.84 -2.54 6.45
CA LEU A 108 13.33 -2.06 5.15
C LEU A 108 13.73 -0.58 5.17
N ALA A 109 13.01 0.26 5.93
CA ALA A 109 13.31 1.67 6.02
C ALA A 109 14.56 1.99 6.86
N TYR A 110 14.73 1.33 8.00
CA TYR A 110 15.77 1.67 8.98
C TYR A 110 17.03 0.82 8.86
N GLU A 111 16.94 -0.42 8.35
CA GLU A 111 18.11 -1.29 8.18
C GLU A 111 18.62 -1.35 6.74
N HIS A 112 17.77 -1.04 5.75
CA HIS A 112 18.13 -1.08 4.32
C HIS A 112 18.04 0.28 3.63
N ASP A 113 17.86 1.37 4.39
CA ASP A 113 17.79 2.76 3.90
C ASP A 113 16.77 2.99 2.77
N MET A 114 15.73 2.16 2.66
CA MET A 114 14.70 2.25 1.63
C MET A 114 13.62 3.28 1.99
N HIS A 115 13.04 3.92 0.98
CA HIS A 115 11.83 4.72 1.16
C HIS A 115 10.59 3.84 1.03
N ILE A 116 9.89 3.66 2.15
CA ILE A 116 8.72 2.79 2.20
C ILE A 116 7.42 3.60 2.20
N LEU A 117 6.49 3.21 1.35
CA LEU A 117 5.08 3.61 1.44
C LEU A 117 4.26 2.42 1.94
N VAL A 118 3.63 2.58 3.10
CA VAL A 118 2.72 1.57 3.65
C VAL A 118 1.28 1.94 3.28
N LEU A 119 0.57 1.02 2.65
CA LEU A 119 -0.86 1.12 2.34
C LEU A 119 -1.61 0.07 3.16
N ILE A 120 -2.60 0.51 3.94
CA ILE A 120 -3.45 -0.37 4.74
C ILE A 120 -4.89 -0.13 4.30
N THR A 121 -5.56 -1.17 3.82
CA THR A 121 -6.94 -1.10 3.30
C THR A 121 -7.82 -2.21 3.87
N ASP A 122 -9.11 -1.93 3.90
CA ASP A 122 -10.20 -2.92 3.87
C ASP A 122 -10.89 -2.78 2.50
#